data_AF-A0A7V0ZM16-F1
#
_entry.id   AF-A0A7V0ZM16-F1
#
_cell.length_a   1.000
_cell.length_b   1.000
_cell.length_c   1.000
_cell.angle_alpha   90.00
_cell.angle_beta   90.00
_cell.angle_gamma   90.00
#
_symmetry.space_group_name_H-M   'P 1'
#
loop_
_entity.id
_entity.type
_entity.pdbx_description
1 polymer ?
#
loop_
_entity_poly.entity_id
_entity_poly.type
_entity_poly.pdbx_seq_one_letter_code
_entity_poly.pdbx_strand_id
1 'polypeptide(L)'
;MLLNCDLGESYGSWTMGLDAEVMPHIDQANIACGFHGGDPLTIRKTLALAAEHRVNIGAHPAYPDLVGFGRRPMNLNADEIIANLHYQVAALEGMASSQGLALDYIKPHGALYN
;
A
#
# COMPACT_ATOMS: atom_id res chain seq x y z
N MET A 1 -19.37 9.66 4.14
CA MET A 1 -18.37 9.80 3.06
C MET A 1 -17.01 9.64 3.73
N LEU A 2 -16.12 8.81 3.18
CA LEU A 2 -14.76 8.61 3.69
C LEU A 2 -13.76 9.20 2.70
N LEU A 3 -12.70 9.82 3.20
CA LEU A 3 -11.58 10.30 2.41
C LEU A 3 -10.43 9.29 2.49
N ASN A 4 -9.98 8.80 1.34
CA ASN A 4 -8.84 7.89 1.26
C ASN A 4 -7.67 8.53 0.50
N CYS A 5 -6.45 8.12 0.83
CA CYS A 5 -5.23 8.54 0.14
C CYS A 5 -4.26 7.35 -0.02
N ASP A 6 -3.56 7.30 -1.14
CA ASP A 6 -2.53 6.30 -1.41
C ASP A 6 -1.23 6.75 -0.72
N LEU A 7 -0.68 5.94 0.18
CA LEU A 7 0.43 6.28 1.08
C LEU A 7 1.46 5.16 1.15
N GLY A 8 2.60 5.43 1.78
CA GLY A 8 3.68 4.46 1.91
C GLY A 8 4.32 4.13 0.57
N GLU A 9 4.23 5.01 -0.42
CA GLU A 9 4.72 4.77 -1.78
C GLU A 9 6.20 5.14 -1.99
N SER A 10 6.86 5.64 -0.94
CA SER A 10 8.32 5.83 -0.94
C SER A 10 9.06 4.49 -1.11
N TYR A 11 10.30 4.52 -1.61
CA TYR A 11 11.08 3.29 -1.81
C TYR A 11 12.59 3.55 -1.68
N GLY A 12 13.21 2.92 -0.69
CA GLY A 12 14.65 3.06 -0.45
C GLY A 12 15.01 4.50 -0.10
N SER A 13 15.85 5.14 -0.91
CA SER A 13 16.24 6.55 -0.73
C SER A 13 15.26 7.53 -1.39
N TRP A 14 14.28 7.07 -2.16
CA TRP A 14 13.32 7.94 -2.84
C TRP A 14 12.11 8.21 -1.95
N THR A 15 11.82 9.49 -1.76
CA THR A 15 10.62 9.97 -1.05
C THR A 15 9.53 10.31 -2.04
N MET A 16 8.32 9.81 -1.77
CA MET A 16 7.10 10.10 -2.52
C MET A 16 6.04 10.62 -1.54
N GLY A 17 5.34 11.69 -1.96
CA GLY A 17 4.24 12.26 -1.18
C GLY A 17 4.68 12.96 0.10
N LEU A 18 3.69 13.26 0.95
CA LEU A 18 3.84 13.92 2.25
C LEU A 18 3.00 13.16 3.29
N ASP A 19 3.26 11.87 3.47
CA ASP A 19 2.44 10.96 4.29
C ASP A 19 2.08 11.54 5.67
N ALA A 20 3.07 12.09 6.38
CA ALA A 20 2.88 12.68 7.71
C ALA A 20 1.96 13.90 7.72
N GLU A 21 1.97 14.70 6.66
CA GLU A 21 1.15 15.91 6.56
C GLU A 21 -0.30 15.57 6.18
N VAL A 22 -0.52 14.51 5.40
CA VAL A 22 -1.87 14.15 4.92
C VAL A 22 -2.60 13.18 5.84
N MET A 23 -1.89 12.32 6.58
CA MET A 23 -2.50 11.33 7.48
C MET A 23 -3.52 11.92 8.47
N PRO A 24 -3.31 13.10 9.09
CA PRO A 24 -4.28 13.69 10.03
C PRO A 24 -5.61 14.12 9.39
N HIS A 25 -5.70 14.10 8.06
CA HIS A 25 -6.82 14.65 7.30
C HIS A 25 -7.65 13.61 6.55
N ILE A 26 -7.29 12.33 6.63
CA ILE A 26 -7.94 11.24 5.89
C ILE A 26 -8.57 10.22 6.84
N ASP A 27 -9.54 9.46 6.34
CA ASP A 27 -10.16 8.36 7.07
C ASP A 27 -9.50 7.01 6.75
N GLN A 28 -8.87 6.89 5.57
CA GLN A 28 -8.41 5.63 4.98
C GLN A 28 -7.05 5.77 4.28
N ALA A 29 -6.05 4.97 4.67
CA ALA A 29 -4.74 4.92 4.02
C ALA A 29 -4.60 3.65 3.17
N ASN A 30 -4.44 3.81 1.86
CA ASN A 30 -4.12 2.70 0.95
C ASN A 30 -2.60 2.55 0.92
N ILE A 31 -2.04 1.59 1.68
CA ILE A 31 -0.58 1.45 1.87
C ILE A 31 0.01 0.51 0.82
N ALA A 32 1.05 0.97 0.12
CA ALA A 32 1.76 0.18 -0.88
C ALA A 32 2.39 -1.11 -0.32
N CYS A 33 2.50 -2.14 -1.15
CA CYS A 33 2.88 -3.50 -0.73
C CYS A 33 4.21 -4.00 -1.32
N GLY A 34 5.09 -3.10 -1.77
CA GLY A 34 6.44 -3.42 -2.23
C GLY A 34 6.62 -3.65 -3.74
N PHE A 35 5.53 -3.76 -4.51
CA PHE A 35 5.62 -4.02 -5.95
C PHE A 35 5.70 -2.75 -6.80
N HIS A 36 4.91 -1.71 -6.48
CA HIS A 36 5.01 -0.40 -7.15
C HIS A 36 5.71 0.67 -6.30
N GLY A 37 5.81 0.42 -4.99
CA GLY A 37 6.36 1.30 -3.97
C GLY A 37 6.23 0.64 -2.61
N GLY A 38 6.77 1.25 -1.55
CA GLY A 38 6.68 0.71 -0.19
C GLY A 38 7.71 -0.37 0.10
N ASP A 39 8.96 0.02 0.35
CA ASP A 39 9.94 -0.90 0.95
C ASP A 39 9.55 -1.22 2.42
N PRO A 40 10.12 -2.28 3.05
CA PRO A 40 9.72 -2.70 4.38
C PRO A 40 9.82 -1.61 5.46
N LEU A 41 10.82 -0.72 5.37
CA LEU A 41 10.97 0.36 6.34
C LEU A 41 9.93 1.46 6.11
N THR A 42 9.64 1.79 4.86
CA THR A 42 8.55 2.71 4.49
C THR A 42 7.21 2.17 4.99
N ILE A 43 6.86 0.92 4.67
CA ILE A 43 5.62 0.27 5.12
C ILE A 43 5.49 0.33 6.64
N ARG A 44 6.54 -0.04 7.38
CA ARG A 44 6.53 -0.01 8.85
C ARG A 44 6.22 1.38 9.39
N LYS A 45 6.83 2.43 8.81
CA LYS A 45 6.60 3.82 9.23
C LYS A 45 5.18 4.28 8.91
N THR A 46 4.67 4.00 7.72
CA THR A 46 3.32 4.40 7.32
C THR A 46 2.24 3.70 8.16
N LEU A 47 2.44 2.43 8.51
CA LEU A 47 1.56 1.70 9.44
C LEU A 47 1.54 2.35 10.84
N ALA A 48 2.70 2.67 11.40
CA ALA A 48 2.80 3.34 12.69
C ALA A 48 2.11 4.72 12.67
N LEU A 49 2.29 5.47 11.58
CA LEU A 49 1.66 6.77 11.38
C LEU A 49 0.13 6.66 11.26
N ALA A 50 -0.38 5.66 10.53
CA ALA A 50 -1.82 5.41 10.43
C ALA A 50 -2.41 5.07 11.81
N ALA A 51 -1.71 4.26 12.62
CA ALA A 51 -2.12 3.93 13.98
C ALA A 51 -2.15 5.16 14.90
N GLU A 52 -1.14 6.03 14.84
CA GLU A 52 -1.06 7.28 15.61
C GLU A 52 -2.28 8.18 15.35
N HIS A 53 -2.68 8.29 14.08
CA HIS A 53 -3.81 9.12 13.66
C HIS A 53 -5.16 8.41 13.62
N ARG A 54 -5.21 7.12 13.99
CA ARG A 54 -6.42 6.28 13.96
C ARG A 54 -7.08 6.21 12.57
N VAL A 55 -6.25 6.11 11.54
CA VAL A 55 -6.66 5.97 10.14
C VAL A 55 -6.81 4.49 9.79
N ASN A 56 -7.89 4.14 9.07
CA ASN A 56 -8.13 2.77 8.63
C ASN A 56 -7.09 2.33 7.59
N ILE A 57 -6.62 1.09 7.70
CA ILE A 57 -5.48 0.59 6.93
C ILE A 57 -5.99 -0.31 5.80
N GLY A 58 -5.65 0.03 4.56
CA GLY A 58 -5.94 -0.80 3.39
C GLY A 58 -4.68 -1.26 2.67
N ALA A 59 -4.70 -2.47 2.13
CA ALA A 59 -3.65 -2.90 1.21
C ALA A 59 -3.81 -2.21 -0.15
N HIS A 60 -2.70 -1.72 -0.70
CA HIS A 60 -2.65 -1.11 -2.03
C HIS A 60 -1.79 -1.92 -3.01
N PRO A 61 -2.24 -3.15 -3.38
CA PRO A 61 -1.45 -4.02 -4.22
C PRO A 61 -1.43 -3.54 -5.68
N ALA A 62 -0.33 -3.80 -6.36
CA ALA A 62 -0.10 -3.38 -7.75
C ALA A 62 0.40 -4.54 -8.61
N TYR A 63 0.54 -4.26 -9.91
CA TYR A 63 1.41 -5.05 -10.76
C TYR A 63 2.87 -5.00 -10.27
N PRO A 64 3.68 -6.07 -10.50
CA PRO A 64 5.10 -6.12 -10.15
C PRO A 64 5.95 -5.23 -11.07
N ASP A 65 5.74 -3.92 -11.00
CA ASP A 65 6.38 -2.92 -11.84
C ASP A 65 6.83 -1.71 -11.03
N LEU A 66 7.94 -1.85 -10.31
CA LEU A 66 8.50 -0.77 -9.49
C LEU A 66 8.91 0.44 -10.34
N VAL A 67 9.57 0.19 -11.48
CA VAL A 67 10.09 1.26 -12.36
C VAL A 67 8.95 2.06 -13.00
N GLY A 68 7.87 1.40 -13.42
CA GLY A 68 6.68 2.05 -13.94
C GLY A 68 5.67 2.45 -12.87
N PHE A 69 6.04 2.31 -11.58
CA PHE A 69 5.19 2.62 -10.43
C PHE A 69 3.82 1.92 -10.51
N GLY A 70 3.74 0.69 -11.04
CA GLY A 70 2.48 -0.05 -11.18
C GLY A 70 1.44 0.61 -12.10
N ARG A 71 1.83 1.64 -12.89
CA ARG A 71 0.92 2.39 -13.78
C ARG A 71 0.89 1.90 -15.22
N ARG A 72 1.66 0.86 -15.56
CA ARG A 72 1.66 0.25 -16.89
C ARG A 72 0.85 -1.04 -16.87
N PRO A 73 -0.06 -1.27 -17.83
CA PRO A 73 -0.78 -2.53 -17.91
C PRO A 73 0.19 -3.68 -18.17
N MET A 74 -0.04 -4.81 -17.51
CA MET A 74 0.73 -6.03 -17.71
C MET A 74 -0.21 -7.17 -18.10
N ASN A 75 0.18 -7.92 -19.13
CA ASN A 75 -0.59 -9.09 -19.57
C ASN A 75 -0.23 -10.30 -18.68
N LEU A 76 -0.83 -10.34 -17.49
CA LEU A 76 -0.77 -11.46 -16.56
C LEU A 76 -2.04 -12.30 -16.66
N ASN A 77 -1.91 -13.61 -16.52
CA ASN A 77 -3.07 -14.49 -16.40
C ASN A 77 -3.69 -14.38 -14.98
N ALA A 78 -4.85 -15.00 -14.80
CA ALA A 78 -5.59 -14.93 -13.53
C ALA A 78 -4.79 -15.49 -12.34
N ASP A 79 -4.07 -16.60 -12.52
CA ASP A 79 -3.31 -17.24 -11.45
C ASP A 79 -2.13 -16.36 -11.01
N GLU A 80 -1.46 -15.70 -11.96
CA GLU A 80 -0.41 -14.72 -11.68
C GLU A 80 -0.94 -13.51 -10.91
N ILE A 81 -2.12 -12.99 -11.29
CA ILE A 81 -2.76 -11.87 -10.58
C ILE A 81 -3.13 -12.29 -9.15
N ILE A 82 -3.77 -13.44 -8.98
CA ILE A 82 -4.18 -13.95 -7.66
C ILE A 82 -2.96 -14.16 -6.76
N ALA A 83 -1.90 -14.78 -7.28
CA ALA A 83 -0.67 -15.00 -6.53
C ALA A 83 -0.01 -13.67 -6.11
N ASN A 84 0.07 -12.69 -7.02
CA ASN A 84 0.63 -11.38 -6.72
C ASN A 84 -0.20 -10.60 -5.70
N LEU A 85 -1.54 -10.69 -5.77
CA LEU A 85 -2.44 -10.08 -4.77
C LEU A 85 -2.24 -10.72 -3.39
N HIS A 86 -2.29 -12.06 -3.31
CA HIS A 86 -2.09 -12.78 -2.05
C HIS A 86 -0.73 -12.47 -1.41
N TYR A 87 0.34 -12.47 -2.21
CA TYR A 87 1.68 -12.15 -1.71
C TYR A 87 1.73 -10.76 -1.07
N GLN A 88 1.24 -9.75 -1.78
CA GLN A 88 1.27 -8.36 -1.34
C GLN A 88 0.38 -8.12 -0.11
N VAL A 89 -0.82 -8.70 -0.08
CA VAL A 89 -1.74 -8.58 1.05
C VAL A 89 -1.17 -9.29 2.27
N ALA A 90 -0.67 -10.52 2.13
CA ALA A 90 -0.07 -11.26 3.25
C ALA A 90 1.18 -10.56 3.80
N ALA A 91 2.01 -9.95 2.93
CA ALA A 91 3.17 -9.17 3.36
C ALA A 91 2.75 -7.97 4.22
N LEU A 92 1.76 -7.19 3.76
CA LEU A 92 1.28 -6.04 4.53
C LEU A 92 0.56 -6.46 5.81
N GLU A 93 -0.28 -7.50 5.76
CA GLU A 93 -0.99 -8.04 6.92
C GLU A 93 -0.03 -8.53 8.00
N GLY A 94 1.02 -9.26 7.63
CA GLY A 94 2.07 -9.68 8.57
C GLY A 94 2.80 -8.49 9.20
N MET A 95 3.10 -7.46 8.42
CA MET A 95 3.74 -6.22 8.91
C MET A 95 2.82 -5.41 9.84
N ALA A 96 1.52 -5.34 9.54
CA ALA A 96 0.50 -4.73 10.39
C ALA A 96 0.34 -5.50 11.69
N SER A 97 0.22 -6.83 11.62
CA SER A 97 0.07 -7.72 12.77
C SER A 97 1.26 -7.62 13.73
N SER A 98 2.49 -7.47 13.20
CA SER A 98 3.70 -7.27 14.03
C SER A 98 3.66 -5.98 14.88
N GLN A 99 2.77 -5.04 14.56
CA GLN A 99 2.53 -3.79 15.28
C GLN A 99 1.18 -3.79 16.04
N GLY A 100 0.49 -4.93 16.12
CA GLY A 100 -0.83 -5.04 16.74
C GLY A 100 -1.95 -4.39 15.94
N LEU A 101 -1.75 -4.19 14.63
CA LEU A 101 -2.71 -3.60 13.71
C LEU A 101 -3.35 -4.67 12.82
N ALA A 102 -4.49 -4.34 12.22
CA ALA A 102 -5.18 -5.18 11.25
C ALA A 102 -5.51 -4.38 9.99
N LEU A 103 -5.71 -5.07 8.87
CA LEU A 103 -6.18 -4.46 7.63
C LEU A 103 -7.71 -4.40 7.62
N ASP A 104 -8.26 -3.32 7.07
CA ASP A 104 -9.70 -3.07 6.96
C ASP A 104 -10.23 -3.37 5.54
N TYR A 105 -9.42 -3.15 4.51
CA TYR A 105 -9.85 -3.27 3.12
C TYR A 105 -8.67 -3.45 2.14
N ILE A 106 -8.99 -3.63 0.86
CA ILE A 106 -8.02 -3.70 -0.25
C ILE A 106 -8.48 -2.73 -1.34
N LYS A 107 -7.56 -1.95 -1.90
CA LYS A 107 -7.78 -1.10 -3.07
C LYS A 107 -6.63 -1.33 -4.05
N PRO A 108 -6.83 -1.95 -5.23
CA PRO A 108 -5.76 -2.09 -6.21
C PRO A 108 -5.16 -0.75 -6.65
N HIS A 109 -3.87 -0.75 -7.00
CA HIS A 109 -3.14 0.42 -7.45
C HIS A 109 -3.09 0.52 -8.98
N GLY A 110 -3.09 1.76 -9.48
CA GLY A 110 -2.63 2.09 -10.82
C GLY A 110 -3.33 1.30 -11.93
N ALA A 111 -2.55 0.70 -12.83
CA ALA A 111 -3.10 -0.02 -13.97
C ALA A 111 -3.84 -1.30 -13.60
N LEU A 112 -3.63 -1.86 -12.40
CA LEU A 112 -4.38 -3.02 -11.91
C LEU A 112 -5.81 -2.65 -11.49
N TYR A 113 -6.06 -1.37 -11.18
CA TYR A 113 -7.38 -0.86 -10.79
C TYR A 113 -8.28 -0.51 -11.97
N ASN A 114 -7.69 0.03 -13.04
CA ASN A 114 -8.40 0.53 -14.23
C ASN A 114 -9.07 -0.59 -15.03
#